data_AF-A0A1I3R6J9-F1
#
_entry.id   AF-A0A1I3R6J9-F1
#
_cell.length_a   1.000
_cell.length_b   1.000
_cell.length_c   1.000
_cell.angle_alpha   90.00
_cell.angle_beta   90.00
_cell.angle_gamma   90.00
#
_symmetry.space_group_name_H-M   'P 1'
#
loop_
_entity.id
_entity.type
_entity.pdbx_description
1 polymer ?
#
loop_
_entity_poly.entity_id
_entity_poly.type
_entity_poly.pdbx_seq_one_letter_code
_entity_poly.pdbx_strand_id
1 'polypeptide(L)'
;MEGFLEGLGTFVLLLLAVAGLLVGALAGKLTGRSVALYAAIGAVAAIATPFILAALGVTVLAAGGALLVVVVGAVGAAIVVGIVRALSKKA
;
A
#
# COMPACT_ATOMS: atom_id res chain seq x y z
N MET A 1 -0.37 -21.74 5.52
CA MET A 1 -0.69 -20.29 5.44
C MET A 1 0.57 -19.44 5.63
N GLU A 2 1.44 -19.79 6.58
CA GLU A 2 2.70 -19.07 6.85
C GLU A 2 3.61 -18.94 5.63
N GLY A 3 3.95 -20.05 4.95
CA GLY A 3 4.82 -19.99 3.77
C GLY A 3 4.27 -19.18 2.59
N PHE A 4 2.94 -19.05 2.46
CA PHE A 4 2.34 -18.18 1.43
C PHE A 4 2.53 -16.70 1.78
N LEU A 5 2.27 -16.30 3.02
CA LEU A 5 2.43 -14.93 3.48
C LEU A 5 3.91 -14.52 3.48
N GLU A 6 4.79 -15.42 3.89
CA GLU A 6 6.24 -15.21 3.84
C GLU A 6 6.74 -15.08 2.39
N GLY A 7 6.28 -15.95 1.50
CA GLY A 7 6.60 -15.89 0.08
C GLY A 7 6.10 -14.59 -0.57
N LEU A 8 4.86 -14.18 -0.26
CA LEU A 8 4.30 -12.92 -0.74
C LEU A 8 5.07 -11.71 -0.22
N GLY A 9 5.38 -11.68 1.09
CA GLY A 9 6.14 -10.60 1.69
C GLY A 9 7.54 -10.48 1.08
N THR A 10 8.23 -11.61 0.92
CA THR A 10 9.55 -11.66 0.27
C THR A 10 9.48 -11.19 -1.17
N PHE A 11 8.48 -11.62 -1.93
CA PHE A 11 8.29 -11.22 -3.32
C PHE A 11 8.05 -9.71 -3.45
N VAL A 12 7.21 -9.13 -2.59
CA VAL A 12 6.95 -7.68 -2.57
C VAL A 12 8.20 -6.89 -2.21
N LEU A 13 8.99 -7.33 -1.23
CA LEU A 13 10.27 -6.71 -0.89
C LEU A 13 11.28 -6.75 -2.04
N LEU A 14 11.33 -7.87 -2.76
CA LEU A 14 12.16 -8.01 -3.96
C LEU A 14 11.75 -7.01 -5.05
N LEU A 15 10.45 -6.90 -5.34
CA LEU A 15 9.95 -5.92 -6.30
C LEU A 15 10.28 -4.48 -5.88
N LEU A 16 10.16 -4.16 -4.59
CA LEU A 16 10.49 -2.85 -4.06
C LEU A 16 11.99 -2.53 -4.20
N ALA A 17 12.85 -3.51 -3.90
CA ALA A 17 14.29 -3.37 -4.09
C ALA A 17 14.65 -3.14 -5.56
N VAL A 18 14.04 -3.90 -6.49
CA VAL A 18 14.23 -3.72 -7.95
C VAL A 18 13.75 -2.34 -8.39
N ALA A 19 12.58 -1.88 -7.94
CA ALA A 19 12.08 -0.54 -8.24
C ALA A 19 13.04 0.55 -7.74
N GLY A 20 13.55 0.41 -6.51
CA GLY A 20 14.55 1.32 -5.94
C GLY A 20 15.85 1.34 -6.74
N LEU A 21 16.35 0.19 -7.17
CA LEU A 21 17.53 0.07 -8.04
C LEU A 21 17.31 0.79 -9.38
N LEU A 22 16.16 0.59 -10.02
CA LEU A 22 15.83 1.19 -11.31
C LEU A 22 15.72 2.72 -11.19
N VAL A 23 14.98 3.21 -10.21
CA VAL A 23 14.81 4.66 -9.97
C VAL A 23 16.14 5.31 -9.60
N GLY A 24 16.93 4.67 -8.73
CA GLY A 24 18.26 5.12 -8.37
C GLY A 24 19.19 5.16 -9.58
N ALA A 25 19.22 4.11 -10.40
CA ALA A 25 20.05 4.07 -11.60
C ALA A 25 19.66 5.18 -12.59
N LEU A 26 18.36 5.44 -12.77
CA LEU A 26 17.87 6.55 -13.59
C LEU A 26 18.30 7.90 -13.02
N ALA A 27 18.19 8.11 -11.71
CA ALA A 27 18.65 9.34 -11.06
C ALA A 27 20.17 9.55 -11.24
N GLY A 28 20.97 8.48 -11.14
CA GLY A 28 22.41 8.53 -11.40
C GLY A 28 22.72 8.96 -12.83
N LYS A 29 21.99 8.43 -13.82
CA LYS A 29 22.11 8.83 -15.24
C LYS A 29 21.73 10.30 -15.45
N LEU A 30 20.62 10.75 -14.88
CA LEU A 30 20.11 12.12 -15.04
C LEU A 30 21.02 13.16 -14.37
N THR A 31 21.68 12.79 -13.27
CA THR A 31 22.58 13.69 -12.53
C THR A 31 24.03 13.65 -13.05
N GLY A 32 24.33 12.80 -14.03
CA GLY A 32 25.69 12.61 -14.55
C GLY A 32 26.68 12.03 -13.54
N ARG A 33 26.17 11.35 -12.49
CA ARG A 33 26.97 10.78 -11.40
C ARG A 33 27.05 9.26 -11.49
N SER A 34 27.73 8.64 -10.53
CA SER A 34 27.85 7.19 -10.40
C SER A 34 26.46 6.52 -10.37
N VAL A 35 26.13 5.82 -11.45
CA VAL A 35 24.87 5.06 -11.59
C VAL A 35 24.79 3.96 -10.53
N ALA A 36 25.89 3.26 -10.27
CA ALA A 36 25.94 2.18 -9.30
C ALA A 36 25.66 2.66 -7.88
N LEU A 37 26.24 3.80 -7.49
CA LEU A 37 26.04 4.39 -6.15
C LEU A 37 24.59 4.87 -5.97
N TYR A 38 24.02 5.56 -6.97
CA TYR A 38 22.63 6.00 -6.90
C TYR A 38 21.65 4.82 -6.93
N ALA A 39 21.92 3.76 -7.69
CA ALA A 39 21.12 2.54 -7.66
C ALA A 39 21.11 1.90 -6.27
N ALA A 40 22.28 1.76 -5.64
CA ALA A 40 22.39 1.23 -4.29
C ALA A 40 21.63 2.08 -3.26
N ILE A 41 21.80 3.41 -3.30
CA ILE A 41 21.05 4.34 -2.44
C ILE A 41 19.54 4.20 -2.68
N GLY A 42 19.11 4.11 -3.94
CA GLY A 42 17.71 3.95 -4.31
C GLY A 42 17.11 2.66 -3.74
N ALA A 43 17.84 1.54 -3.80
CA ALA A 43 17.42 0.27 -3.21
C ALA A 43 17.26 0.37 -1.69
N VAL A 44 18.26 0.93 -0.99
CA VAL A 44 18.21 1.12 0.47
C VAL A 44 17.07 2.04 0.86
N ALA A 45 16.89 3.15 0.17
CA ALA A 45 15.81 4.09 0.42
C ALA A 45 14.43 3.45 0.19
N ALA A 46 14.26 2.69 -0.89
CA ALA A 46 13.01 1.99 -1.19
C ALA A 46 12.65 1.00 -0.08
N ILE A 47 13.61 0.18 0.38
CA ILE A 47 13.41 -0.78 1.47
C ILE A 47 13.13 -0.05 2.79
N ALA A 48 13.81 1.06 3.08
CA ALA A 48 13.62 1.83 4.30
C ALA A 48 12.26 2.57 4.35
N THR A 49 11.74 2.98 3.20
CA THR A 49 10.50 3.77 3.07
C THR A 49 9.30 3.20 3.83
N PRO A 50 8.91 1.92 3.70
CA PRO A 50 7.78 1.37 4.47
C PRO A 50 7.98 1.49 5.99
N PHE A 51 9.21 1.33 6.50
CA PHE A 51 9.51 1.50 7.93
C PHE A 51 9.44 2.96 8.36
N ILE A 52 9.91 3.88 7.50
CA ILE A 52 9.78 5.33 7.74
C ILE A 52 8.30 5.71 7.77
N LEU A 53 7.50 5.26 6.80
CA LEU A 53 6.06 5.52 6.77
C LEU A 53 5.32 4.93 7.98
N ALA A 54 5.75 3.76 8.44
CA ALA A 54 5.23 3.17 9.66
C ALA A 54 5.60 4.00 10.90
N ALA A 55 6.86 4.45 11.02
CA ALA A 55 7.31 5.31 12.12
C ALA A 55 6.61 6.68 12.12
N LEU A 56 6.27 7.21 10.94
CA LEU A 56 5.49 8.43 10.78
C LEU A 56 3.99 8.23 11.05
N GLY A 57 3.53 6.99 11.31
CA GLY A 57 2.12 6.68 11.55
C GLY A 57 1.23 6.78 10.30
N VAL A 58 1.80 6.93 9.10
CA VAL A 58 1.03 7.02 7.85
C VAL A 58 0.28 5.72 7.57
N THR A 59 0.81 4.59 8.00
CA THR A 59 0.13 3.29 7.92
C THR A 59 -1.16 3.26 8.73
N VAL A 60 -1.23 4.00 9.85
CA VAL A 60 -2.46 4.14 10.65
C VAL A 60 -3.51 4.94 9.89
N LEU A 61 -3.09 5.98 9.16
CA LEU A 61 -3.99 6.75 8.30
C LEU A 61 -4.60 5.87 7.19
N ALA A 62 -3.77 5.01 6.57
CA ALA A 62 -4.23 4.05 5.57
C ALA A 62 -5.21 3.01 6.16
N ALA A 63 -4.92 2.49 7.36
CA ALA A 63 -5.83 1.59 8.08
C ALA A 63 -7.15 2.28 8.47
N GLY A 64 -7.08 3.55 8.90
CA GLY A 64 -8.25 4.37 9.21
C GLY A 64 -9.15 4.61 8.00
N GLY A 65 -8.56 4.82 6.81
CA GLY A 65 -9.31 4.89 5.56
C GLY A 65 -10.11 3.62 5.26
N ALA A 66 -9.49 2.44 5.44
CA ALA A 66 -10.17 1.17 5.28
C ALA A 66 -11.33 1.01 6.28
N LEU A 67 -11.14 1.41 7.54
CA LEU A 67 -12.19 1.40 8.56
C LEU A 67 -13.37 2.30 8.16
N LEU A 68 -13.09 3.51 7.66
CA LEU A 68 -14.12 4.44 7.19
C LEU A 68 -14.93 3.87 6.03
N VAL A 69 -14.26 3.20 5.07
CA VAL A 69 -14.94 2.52 3.96
C VAL A 69 -15.90 1.44 4.49
N VAL A 70 -15.47 0.65 5.48
CA VAL A 70 -16.33 -0.37 6.10
C VAL A 70 -17.55 0.26 6.78
N VAL A 71 -17.36 1.34 7.54
CA VAL A 71 -18.46 2.03 8.23
C VAL A 71 -19.46 2.61 7.23
N VAL A 72 -18.97 3.35 6.22
CA VAL A 72 -19.82 3.95 5.18
C VAL A 72 -20.56 2.87 4.39
N GLY A 73 -19.87 1.79 4.03
CA GLY A 73 -20.47 0.64 3.36
C GLY A 73 -21.58 -0.02 4.18
N ALA A 74 -21.36 -0.20 5.49
CA ALA A 74 -22.37 -0.75 6.41
C ALA A 74 -23.60 0.16 6.51
N VAL A 75 -23.42 1.48 6.59
CA VAL A 75 -24.52 2.45 6.60
C VAL A 75 -25.31 2.39 5.29
N GLY A 76 -24.63 2.40 4.14
CA GLY A 76 -25.27 2.27 2.83
C GLY A 76 -26.07 0.97 2.71
N ALA A 77 -25.50 -0.15 3.15
CA ALA A 77 -26.18 -1.44 3.18
C ALA A 77 -27.43 -1.41 4.07
N ALA A 78 -27.36 -0.83 5.27
CA ALA A 78 -28.49 -0.71 6.18
C ALA A 78 -29.65 0.11 5.57
N ILE A 79 -29.32 1.21 4.87
CA ILE A 79 -30.31 2.03 4.16
C ILE A 79 -31.01 1.20 3.08
N VAL A 80 -30.24 0.51 2.22
CA VAL A 80 -30.79 -0.32 1.14
C VAL A 80 -31.69 -1.42 1.70
N VAL A 81 -31.23 -2.14 2.72
CA VAL A 81 -32.04 -3.17 3.41
C VAL A 81 -33.33 -2.58 3.98
N GLY A 82 -33.26 -1.39 4.59
CA GLY A 82 -34.42 -0.66 5.09
C GLY A 82 -35.43 -0.32 3.99
N ILE A 83 -34.97 0.18 2.84
CA ILE A 83 -35.82 0.50 1.68
C ILE A 83 -36.48 -0.77 1.15
N VAL A 84 -35.71 -1.83 0.90
CA VAL A 84 -36.24 -3.12 0.41
C VAL A 84 -37.32 -3.62 1.35
N ARG A 85 -37.07 -3.61 2.67
CA ARG A 85 -38.05 -4.04 3.68
C ARG A 85 -39.31 -3.18 3.68
N ALA A 86 -39.19 -1.86 3.48
CA ALA A 86 -40.33 -0.96 3.42
C ALA A 86 -41.19 -1.20 2.17
N LEU A 87 -40.57 -1.46 1.03
CA LEU A 87 -41.26 -1.77 -0.22
C LEU A 87 -41.94 -3.15 -0.17
N SER A 88 -41.26 -4.17 0.36
CA SER A 88 -41.80 -5.54 0.47
C SER A 88 -42.98 -5.65 1.44
N LYS A 89 -43.13 -4.74 2.40
CA LYS A 89 -44.30 -4.70 3.30
C LYS A 89 -45.57 -4.13 2.65
N LYS A 90 -45.45 -3.50 1.47
CA LYS A 90 -46.54 -2.78 0.80
C LYS A 90 -47.23 -3.59 -0.33
N ALA A 91 -46.70 -4.77 -0.64
CA ALA A 91 -47.29 -5.76 -1.54
C ALA A 91 -47.96 -6.87 -0.72
#